data_AF-A0A7X8ZXX0-F1
#
_entry.id   AF-A0A7X8ZXX0-F1
#
_cell.length_a   1.000
_cell.length_b   1.000
_cell.length_c   1.000
_cell.angle_alpha   90.00
_cell.angle_beta   90.00
_cell.angle_gamma   90.00
#
_symmetry.space_group_name_H-M   'P 1'
#
loop_
_entity.id
_entity.type
_entity.pdbx_description
1 polymer ?
#
loop_
_entity_poly.entity_id
_entity_poly.type
_entity_poly.pdbx_seq_one_letter_code
_entity_poly.pdbx_strand_id
1 'polypeptide(L)'
;MSKDNKTCAFFLTRQTTVAVLLAIFFSVGLVGMLLPATNSFFLQLTPLALLLSFIVLALSDQSRQRGKLIAYLLFIYITSFAIEVAGVHTGLLFGAYSYGDNLGIKLWKTPLIIGANWFFLVYTTAAILEKTKMNSTMKILLASLAMLVYDIVMEQVAPKMDMWSWKEVAVP
;
A
#
# COMPACT_ATOMS: atom_id res chain seq x y z
N MET A 1 16.94 -32.27 -21.51
CA MET A 1 15.99 -31.40 -20.77
C MET A 1 16.79 -30.26 -20.13
N SER A 2 16.73 -29.05 -20.70
CA SER A 2 17.64 -27.92 -20.40
C SER A 2 17.51 -27.37 -18.97
N LYS A 3 18.63 -26.89 -18.39
CA LYS A 3 18.73 -26.15 -17.11
C LYS A 3 17.73 -24.98 -17.02
N ASP A 4 17.35 -24.40 -18.16
CA ASP A 4 16.42 -23.28 -18.23
C ASP A 4 15.01 -23.65 -17.76
N ASN A 5 14.56 -24.88 -18.04
CA ASN A 5 13.22 -25.34 -17.67
C ASN A 5 13.09 -25.56 -16.16
N LYS A 6 14.17 -26.02 -15.51
CA LYS A 6 14.19 -26.21 -14.03
C LYS A 6 14.21 -24.88 -13.30
N THR A 7 14.94 -23.91 -13.84
CA THR A 7 15.04 -22.56 -13.29
C THR A 7 13.70 -21.84 -13.39
N CYS A 8 13.05 -21.89 -14.56
CA CYS A 8 11.73 -21.29 -14.76
C CYS A 8 10.66 -21.92 -13.87
N ALA A 9 10.63 -23.26 -13.76
CA ALA A 9 9.70 -23.98 -12.89
C ALA A 9 9.91 -23.63 -11.41
N PHE A 10 11.15 -23.52 -10.93
CA PHE A 10 11.47 -23.11 -9.56
C PHE A 10 10.98 -21.69 -9.27
N PHE A 11 11.18 -20.75 -10.21
CA PHE A 11 10.70 -19.36 -10.05
C PHE A 11 9.18 -19.26 -10.03
N LEU A 12 8.48 -19.96 -10.93
CA LEU A 12 7.02 -20.00 -10.94
C LEU A 12 6.45 -20.60 -9.65
N THR A 13 7.09 -21.65 -9.13
CA THR A 13 6.71 -22.28 -7.87
C THR A 13 6.88 -21.32 -6.69
N ARG A 14 7.98 -20.56 -6.65
CA ARG A 14 8.23 -19.54 -5.61
C ARG A 14 7.19 -18.42 -5.64
N GLN A 15 6.88 -17.86 -6.81
CA GLN A 15 5.89 -16.79 -6.94
C GLN A 15 4.48 -17.27 -6.56
N THR A 16 4.11 -18.48 -6.98
CA THR A 16 2.83 -19.09 -6.61
C THR A 16 2.74 -19.31 -5.10
N THR A 17 3.81 -19.76 -4.47
CA THR A 17 3.87 -19.93 -3.01
C THR A 17 3.68 -18.61 -2.28
N VAL A 18 4.37 -17.54 -2.70
CA VAL A 18 4.20 -16.20 -2.11
C VAL A 18 2.76 -15.71 -2.28
N ALA A 19 2.18 -15.88 -3.47
CA ALA A 19 0.80 -15.48 -3.73
C ALA A 19 -0.21 -16.23 -2.84
N VAL A 20 -0.06 -17.55 -2.68
CA VAL A 20 -0.90 -18.36 -1.80
C VAL A 20 -0.74 -17.93 -0.34
N LEU A 21 0.49 -17.68 0.13
CA LEU A 21 0.74 -17.21 1.49
C LEU A 21 0.10 -15.84 1.74
N LEU A 22 0.21 -14.90 0.80
CA LEU A 22 -0.48 -13.61 0.89
C LEU A 22 -1.99 -13.79 0.89
N ALA A 23 -2.54 -14.65 0.03
CA ALA A 23 -3.98 -14.91 -0.02
C ALA A 23 -4.49 -15.45 1.33
N ILE A 24 -3.78 -16.40 1.94
CA ILE A 24 -4.10 -16.91 3.28
C ILE A 24 -3.98 -15.79 4.32
N PHE A 25 -2.87 -15.05 4.31
CA PHE A 25 -2.58 -13.96 5.25
C PHE A 25 -3.70 -12.91 5.25
N PHE A 26 -4.10 -12.41 4.07
CA PHE A 26 -5.18 -11.43 3.95
C PHE A 26 -6.56 -12.03 4.25
N SER A 27 -6.80 -13.30 3.92
CA SER A 27 -8.06 -13.97 4.25
C SER A 27 -8.24 -14.12 5.76
N VAL A 28 -7.19 -14.54 6.47
CA VAL A 28 -7.20 -14.62 7.95
C VAL A 28 -7.39 -13.24 8.55
N GLY A 29 -6.67 -12.23 8.03
CA GLY A 29 -6.83 -10.83 8.44
C GLY A 29 -8.28 -10.35 8.28
N LEU A 30 -8.88 -10.58 7.11
CA LEU A 30 -10.25 -10.20 6.80
C LEU A 30 -11.27 -10.89 7.71
N VAL A 31 -11.18 -12.21 7.87
CA VAL A 31 -12.08 -12.95 8.77
C VAL A 31 -11.92 -12.46 10.21
N GLY A 32 -10.68 -12.23 10.65
CA GLY A 32 -10.39 -11.69 11.98
C GLY A 32 -10.97 -10.29 12.22
N MET A 33 -11.00 -9.44 11.18
CA MET A 33 -11.64 -8.12 11.22
C MET A 33 -13.17 -8.20 11.19
N LEU A 34 -13.77 -9.19 10.52
CA LEU A 34 -15.23 -9.32 10.42
C LEU A 34 -15.88 -9.89 11.69
N LEU A 35 -15.14 -10.68 12.47
CA LEU A 35 -15.66 -11.28 13.70
C LEU A 35 -15.60 -10.29 14.88
N PRO A 36 -16.72 -9.98 15.55
CA PRO A 36 -16.74 -9.00 16.65
C PRO A 36 -15.76 -9.31 17.78
N ALA A 37 -15.56 -10.60 18.10
CA ALA A 37 -14.67 -11.04 19.16
C ALA A 37 -13.17 -10.78 18.89
N THR A 38 -12.76 -10.70 17.63
CA THR A 38 -11.35 -10.54 17.24
C THR A 38 -11.06 -9.23 16.50
N ASN A 39 -12.10 -8.48 16.12
CA ASN A 39 -12.02 -7.27 15.30
C ASN A 39 -10.96 -6.29 15.80
N SER A 40 -11.03 -5.86 17.06
CA SER A 40 -10.11 -4.85 17.60
C SER A 40 -8.64 -5.28 17.53
N PHE A 41 -8.35 -6.56 17.76
CA PHE A 41 -6.99 -7.09 17.69
C PHE A 41 -6.47 -7.06 16.24
N PHE A 42 -7.28 -7.50 15.29
CA PHE A 42 -6.87 -7.52 13.88
C PHE A 42 -6.74 -6.13 13.26
N LEU A 43 -7.55 -5.15 13.69
CA LEU A 43 -7.38 -3.76 13.25
C LEU A 43 -6.02 -3.18 13.67
N GLN A 44 -5.56 -3.47 14.89
CA GLN A 44 -4.24 -3.03 15.37
C GLN A 44 -3.07 -3.68 14.61
N LEU A 45 -3.30 -4.80 13.93
CA LEU A 45 -2.30 -5.46 13.09
C LEU A 45 -2.17 -4.85 11.68
N THR A 46 -3.01 -3.89 11.32
CA THR A 46 -2.96 -3.21 10.02
C THR A 46 -1.58 -2.65 9.67
N PRO A 47 -0.83 -1.96 10.57
CA PRO A 47 0.49 -1.45 10.24
C PRO A 47 1.48 -2.57 9.93
N LEU A 48 1.37 -3.69 10.64
CA LEU A 48 2.18 -4.87 10.40
C LEU A 48 1.83 -5.50 9.04
N ALA A 49 0.55 -5.57 8.68
CA ALA A 49 0.12 -6.09 7.39
C ALA A 49 0.65 -5.24 6.22
N LEU A 50 0.61 -3.90 6.35
CA LEU A 50 1.18 -2.99 5.36
C LEU A 50 2.70 -3.15 5.26
N LEU A 51 3.40 -3.22 6.39
CA LEU A 51 4.84 -3.41 6.42
C LEU A 51 5.26 -4.75 5.81
N LEU A 52 4.57 -5.84 6.14
CA LEU A 52 4.84 -7.16 5.55
C LEU A 52 4.58 -7.16 4.04
N SER A 53 3.50 -6.52 3.59
CA SER A 53 3.19 -6.38 2.16
C SER A 53 4.30 -5.65 1.42
N PHE A 54 4.80 -4.56 2.01
CA PHE A 54 5.92 -3.81 1.49
C PHE A 54 7.22 -4.62 1.45
N ILE A 55 7.54 -5.36 2.51
CA ILE A 55 8.71 -6.24 2.56
C ILE A 55 8.62 -7.33 1.49
N VAL A 56 7.46 -7.97 1.35
CA VAL A 56 7.25 -9.00 0.31
C VAL A 56 7.43 -8.41 -1.08
N LEU A 57 6.91 -7.20 -1.33
CA LEU A 57 7.12 -6.50 -2.60
C LEU A 57 8.61 -6.21 -2.84
N ALA A 58 9.31 -5.64 -1.87
CA ALA A 58 10.73 -5.30 -1.97
C ALA A 58 11.62 -6.54 -2.19
N LEU A 59 11.29 -7.68 -1.56
CA LEU A 59 12.00 -8.95 -1.75
C LEU A 59 11.64 -9.66 -3.06
N SER A 60 10.45 -9.40 -3.60
CA SER A 60 9.98 -9.97 -4.87
C SER A 60 10.49 -9.19 -6.08
N ASP A 61 10.83 -7.90 -5.91
CA ASP A 61 11.43 -7.10 -6.96
C ASP A 61 12.86 -7.59 -7.27
N GLN A 62 13.02 -8.05 -8.51
CA GLN A 62 14.29 -8.51 -9.09
C GLN A 62 14.84 -7.51 -10.12
N SER A 63 14.40 -6.25 -10.05
CA SER A 63 14.94 -5.18 -10.88
C SER A 63 16.47 -5.20 -10.84
N ARG A 64 17.09 -5.20 -12.01
CA ARG A 64 18.56 -5.08 -12.12
C ARG A 64 19.07 -3.72 -11.63
N GLN A 65 18.17 -2.75 -11.39
CA GLN A 65 18.47 -1.37 -11.01
C GLN A 65 18.01 -1.05 -9.58
N ARG A 66 18.29 -1.93 -8.61
CA ARG A 66 17.92 -1.77 -7.19
C ARG A 66 18.28 -0.41 -6.58
N GLY A 67 19.45 0.14 -6.92
CA GLY A 67 19.86 1.45 -6.39
C GLY A 67 18.93 2.59 -6.79
N LYS A 68 18.46 2.60 -8.05
CA LYS A 68 17.48 3.60 -8.52
C LYS A 68 16.13 3.40 -7.86
N LEU A 69 15.71 2.15 -7.66
CA LEU A 69 14.46 1.85 -6.97
C LEU A 69 14.48 2.38 -5.53
N ILE A 70 15.58 2.17 -4.80
CA ILE A 70 15.72 2.69 -3.43
C ILE A 70 15.69 4.22 -3.43
N ALA A 71 16.33 4.89 -4.40
CA ALA A 71 16.26 6.34 -4.53
C ALA A 71 14.82 6.82 -4.77
N TYR A 72 14.06 6.17 -5.66
CA TYR A 72 12.65 6.50 -5.89
C TYR A 72 11.78 6.23 -4.67
N LEU A 73 12.04 5.15 -3.95
CA LEU A 73 11.36 4.81 -2.70
C LEU A 73 11.57 5.89 -1.65
N LEU A 74 12.83 6.27 -1.39
CA LEU A 74 13.14 7.31 -0.42
C LEU A 74 12.53 8.65 -0.85
N PHE A 75 12.61 8.98 -2.14
CA PHE A 75 12.00 10.20 -2.66
C PHE A 75 10.49 10.23 -2.44
N ILE A 76 9.77 9.18 -2.86
CA ILE A 76 8.31 9.10 -2.71
C ILE A 76 7.94 9.07 -1.22
N TYR A 77 8.64 8.30 -0.40
CA TYR A 77 8.40 8.21 1.04
C TYR A 77 8.53 9.59 1.71
N ILE A 78 9.66 10.28 1.50
CA ILE A 78 9.95 11.55 2.16
C ILE A 78 8.99 12.63 1.67
N THR A 79 8.77 12.73 0.36
CA THR A 79 7.89 13.76 -0.21
C THR A 79 6.44 13.55 0.18
N SER A 80 5.91 12.33 0.06
CA SER A 80 4.54 12.04 0.46
C SER A 80 4.34 12.23 1.97
N PHE A 81 5.26 11.75 2.82
CA PHE A 81 5.16 11.95 4.26
C PHE A 81 5.21 13.44 4.64
N ALA A 82 6.06 14.24 4.01
CA ALA A 82 6.13 15.68 4.25
C ALA A 82 4.83 16.40 3.85
N ILE A 83 4.28 16.05 2.68
CA ILE A 83 2.99 16.57 2.20
C ILE A 83 1.86 16.17 3.17
N GLU A 84 1.86 14.93 3.67
CA GLU A 84 0.87 14.45 4.64
C GLU A 84 0.96 15.19 5.96
N VAL A 85 2.16 15.39 6.50
CA VAL A 85 2.37 16.19 7.71
C VAL A 85 1.85 17.61 7.51
N ALA A 86 2.18 18.23 6.37
CA ALA A 86 1.68 19.57 6.04
C ALA A 86 0.14 19.58 5.93
N GLY A 87 -0.46 18.58 5.29
CA GLY A 87 -1.89 18.41 5.15
C GLY A 87 -2.61 18.27 6.49
N VAL A 88 -2.16 17.34 7.34
CA VAL A 88 -2.75 17.10 8.68
C VAL A 88 -2.62 18.32 9.59
N HIS A 89 -1.48 19.01 9.55
CA HIS A 89 -1.25 20.16 10.42
C HIS A 89 -2.00 21.42 9.98
N THR A 90 -2.06 21.68 8.68
CA THR A 90 -2.64 22.93 8.17
C THR A 90 -4.10 22.79 7.76
N GLY A 91 -4.54 21.59 7.36
CA GLY A 91 -5.84 21.37 6.74
C GLY A 91 -6.00 22.02 5.36
N LEU A 92 -4.97 22.67 4.81
CA LEU A 92 -5.08 23.46 3.58
C LEU A 92 -5.02 22.62 2.30
N LEU A 93 -4.30 21.49 2.34
CA LEU A 93 -4.10 20.65 1.15
C LEU A 93 -5.29 19.72 0.88
N PHE A 94 -5.80 19.11 1.95
CA PHE A 94 -6.78 18.04 1.86
C PHE A 94 -8.09 18.40 2.56
N GLY A 95 -8.13 19.45 3.39
CA GLY A 95 -9.19 19.70 4.36
C GLY A 95 -8.82 19.21 5.76
N ALA A 96 -9.70 19.44 6.72
CA ALA A 96 -9.44 19.10 8.12
C ALA A 96 -9.78 17.63 8.41
N TYR A 97 -8.75 16.80 8.60
CA TYR A 97 -8.89 15.41 9.01
C TYR A 97 -7.83 15.01 10.05
N SER A 98 -7.96 13.81 10.62
CA SER A 98 -6.99 13.26 11.57
C SER A 98 -6.81 11.76 11.37
N TYR A 99 -5.59 11.28 11.61
CA TYR A 99 -5.28 9.86 11.64
C TYR A 99 -5.67 9.22 12.98
N GLY A 100 -6.30 8.05 12.92
CA GLY A 100 -6.56 7.12 14.03
C GLY A 100 -5.33 6.28 14.38
N ASP A 101 -5.43 5.38 15.34
CA ASP A 101 -4.25 4.71 15.93
C ASP A 101 -3.87 3.40 15.22
N ASN A 102 -4.75 2.87 14.37
CA ASN A 102 -4.54 1.61 13.66
C ASN A 102 -3.58 1.69 12.46
N LEU A 103 -2.95 2.84 12.22
CA LEU A 103 -1.83 2.98 11.27
C LEU A 103 -0.45 3.00 11.96
N GLY A 104 -0.41 2.77 13.27
CA GLY A 104 0.81 2.58 14.03
C GLY A 104 1.44 3.89 14.47
N ILE A 105 2.78 3.89 14.59
CA ILE A 105 3.52 5.00 15.20
C ILE A 105 3.37 6.27 14.34
N LYS A 106 2.96 7.35 14.99
CA LYS A 106 2.81 8.68 14.39
C LYS A 106 4.03 9.54 14.70
N LEU A 107 4.45 10.31 13.71
CA LEU A 107 5.35 11.45 13.87
C LEU A 107 4.62 12.70 13.40
N TRP A 108 4.57 13.74 14.23
CA TRP A 108 3.78 14.94 13.96
C TRP A 108 2.32 14.64 13.59
N LYS A 109 1.68 13.74 14.35
CA LYS A 109 0.30 13.27 14.14
C LYS A 109 0.06 12.49 12.83
N THR A 110 1.09 12.25 12.03
CA THR A 110 1.02 11.48 10.78
C THR A 110 1.67 10.11 10.94
N PRO A 111 1.00 9.00 10.60
CA PRO A 111 1.57 7.66 10.69
C PRO A 111 2.79 7.49 9.80
N LEU A 112 3.89 6.96 10.33
CA LEU A 112 5.12 6.75 9.56
C LEU A 112 4.92 5.80 8.38
N ILE A 113 3.98 4.85 8.50
CA ILE A 113 3.69 3.88 7.45
C ILE A 113 3.10 4.51 6.18
N ILE A 114 2.53 5.72 6.26
CA ILE A 114 1.81 6.33 5.12
C ILE A 114 2.73 6.59 3.93
N GLY A 115 3.97 7.02 4.18
CA GLY A 115 4.94 7.26 3.10
C GLY A 115 5.33 5.97 2.37
N ALA A 116 5.42 4.86 3.11
CA ALA A 116 5.69 3.54 2.52
C ALA A 116 4.47 3.03 1.74
N ASN A 117 3.26 3.32 2.23
CA ASN A 117 2.02 2.96 1.55
C ASN A 117 1.87 3.69 0.21
N TRP A 118 2.19 4.99 0.16
CA TRP A 118 2.20 5.75 -1.10
C TRP A 118 3.14 5.15 -2.14
N PHE A 119 4.37 4.78 -1.74
CA PHE A 119 5.28 4.07 -2.64
C PHE A 119 4.71 2.72 -3.09
N PHE A 120 4.17 1.93 -2.16
CA PHE A 120 3.59 0.62 -2.46
C PHE A 120 2.49 0.73 -3.52
N LEU A 121 1.57 1.67 -3.38
CA LEU A 121 0.46 1.89 -4.32
C LEU A 121 0.96 2.34 -5.69
N VAL A 122 1.86 3.31 -5.75
CA VAL A 122 2.44 3.80 -7.01
C VAL A 122 3.19 2.67 -7.73
N TYR A 123 4.02 1.91 -7.01
CA TYR A 123 4.77 0.80 -7.59
C TYR A 123 3.85 -0.30 -8.10
N THR A 124 2.87 -0.73 -7.29
CA THR A 124 2.00 -1.86 -7.65
C THR A 124 1.07 -1.54 -8.82
N THR A 125 0.45 -0.37 -8.84
CA THR A 125 -0.41 0.07 -9.95
C THR A 125 0.39 0.20 -11.25
N ALA A 126 1.59 0.78 -11.21
CA ALA A 126 2.49 0.83 -12.34
C ALA A 126 2.92 -0.58 -12.80
N ALA A 127 3.30 -1.46 -11.87
CA ALA A 127 3.75 -2.82 -12.18
C ALA A 127 2.64 -3.70 -12.80
N ILE A 128 1.39 -3.51 -12.41
CA ILE A 128 0.24 -4.18 -13.02
C ILE A 128 0.12 -3.77 -14.49
N LEU A 129 0.18 -2.46 -14.76
CA LEU A 129 0.01 -1.94 -16.12
C LEU A 129 1.24 -2.11 -17.00
N GLU A 130 2.42 -2.27 -16.42
CA GLU A 130 3.65 -2.50 -17.19
C GLU A 130 3.58 -3.81 -18.00
N LYS A 131 2.80 -4.79 -17.53
CA LYS A 131 2.55 -6.06 -18.22
C LYS A 131 1.66 -5.94 -19.46
N THR A 132 1.07 -4.76 -19.68
CA THR A 132 0.20 -4.50 -20.84
C THR A 132 0.99 -3.97 -22.02
N LYS A 133 0.44 -4.11 -23.24
CA LYS A 133 1.05 -3.60 -24.49
C LYS A 133 0.75 -2.11 -24.74
N MET A 134 0.25 -1.39 -23.74
CA MET A 134 -0.15 0.01 -23.88
C MET A 134 1.06 0.95 -23.92
N ASN A 135 0.87 2.15 -24.48
CA ASN A 135 1.91 3.19 -24.44
C ASN A 135 2.05 3.79 -23.02
N SER A 136 3.18 4.46 -22.76
CA SER A 136 3.50 4.99 -21.42
C SER A 136 2.45 5.97 -20.90
N THR A 137 1.90 6.83 -21.76
CA THR A 137 0.87 7.80 -21.38
C THR A 137 -0.38 7.10 -20.86
N MET A 138 -0.85 6.07 -21.56
CA MET A 138 -2.03 5.29 -21.16
C MET A 138 -1.77 4.53 -19.85
N LYS A 139 -0.57 3.98 -19.68
CA LYS A 139 -0.17 3.33 -18.42
C LYS A 139 -0.20 4.30 -17.24
N ILE A 140 0.32 5.51 -17.40
CA ILE A 140 0.29 6.55 -16.37
C ILE A 140 -1.15 6.93 -16.02
N LEU A 141 -1.98 7.23 -17.02
CA LEU A 141 -3.37 7.62 -16.82
C LEU A 141 -4.16 6.53 -16.08
N LEU A 142 -4.03 5.27 -16.50
CA LEU A 142 -4.72 4.16 -15.87
C LEU A 142 -4.18 3.83 -14.47
N ALA A 143 -2.87 3.99 -14.21
CA ALA A 143 -2.30 3.80 -12.87
C ALA A 143 -2.86 4.85 -11.90
N SER A 144 -2.85 6.12 -12.32
CA SER A 144 -3.41 7.23 -11.53
C SER A 144 -4.91 7.06 -11.30
N LEU A 145 -5.67 6.62 -12.31
CA LEU A 145 -7.10 6.34 -12.15
C LEU A 145 -7.34 5.17 -11.17
N ALA A 146 -6.53 4.13 -11.21
CA ALA A 146 -6.63 3.01 -10.28
C ALA A 146 -6.39 3.46 -8.83
N MET A 147 -5.43 4.37 -8.61
CA MET A 147 -5.20 4.98 -7.29
C MET A 147 -6.41 5.82 -6.83
N LEU A 148 -7.00 6.61 -7.73
CA LEU A 148 -8.20 7.40 -7.40
C LEU A 148 -9.38 6.49 -7.01
N VAL A 149 -9.60 5.40 -7.74
CA VAL A 149 -10.65 4.42 -7.40
C VAL A 149 -10.38 3.76 -6.05
N TYR A 150 -9.11 3.43 -5.77
CA TYR A 150 -8.70 2.92 -4.47
C TYR A 150 -9.04 3.91 -3.35
N ASP A 151 -8.72 5.20 -3.52
CA ASP A 151 -9.00 6.23 -2.51
C ASP A 151 -10.51 6.36 -2.24
N ILE A 152 -11.35 6.38 -3.28
CA ILE A 152 -12.82 6.42 -3.12
C ILE A 152 -13.33 5.27 -2.24
N VAL A 153 -12.78 4.07 -2.43
CA VAL A 153 -13.15 2.90 -1.61
C VAL A 153 -12.62 3.08 -0.18
N MET A 154 -11.37 3.53 -0.03
CA MET A 154 -10.74 3.71 1.28
C MET A 154 -11.45 4.76 2.12
N GLU A 155 -11.96 5.85 1.54
CA GLU A 155 -12.70 6.87 2.30
C GLU A 155 -13.93 6.31 3.02
N GLN A 156 -14.55 5.24 2.50
CA GLN A 156 -15.70 4.59 3.13
C GLN A 156 -15.33 3.61 4.25
N VAL A 157 -14.07 3.17 4.27
CA VAL A 157 -13.56 2.09 5.11
C VAL A 157 -12.64 2.63 6.21
N ALA A 158 -11.84 3.64 5.90
CA ALA A 158 -10.83 4.20 6.79
C ALA A 158 -11.38 4.68 8.15
N PRO A 159 -12.54 5.37 8.24
CA PRO A 159 -13.10 5.73 9.54
C PRO A 159 -13.53 4.50 10.36
N LYS A 160 -14.05 3.46 9.69
CA LYS A 160 -14.50 2.21 10.35
C LYS A 160 -13.34 1.38 10.87
N MET A 161 -12.16 1.51 10.26
CA MET A 161 -10.93 0.85 10.66
C MET A 161 -10.06 1.71 11.57
N ASP A 162 -10.49 2.91 11.96
CA ASP A 162 -9.71 3.88 12.73
C ASP A 162 -8.34 4.18 12.07
N MET A 163 -8.36 4.37 10.75
CA MET A 163 -7.19 4.75 9.97
C MET A 163 -7.10 6.27 9.85
N TRP A 164 -8.12 6.91 9.26
CA TRP A 164 -8.29 8.37 9.26
C TRP A 164 -9.78 8.71 9.20
N SER A 165 -10.10 9.92 9.65
CA SER A 165 -11.45 10.47 9.59
C SER A 165 -11.43 11.97 9.38
N TRP A 166 -12.31 12.45 8.52
CA TRP A 166 -12.60 13.88 8.35
C TRP A 166 -13.27 14.45 9.60
N LYS A 167 -12.94 15.71 9.94
CA LYS A 167 -13.58 16.40 11.07
C LYS A 167 -14.98 16.90 10.74
N GLU A 168 -15.22 17.20 9.47
CA GLU A 168 -16.56 17.54 8.97
C GLU A 168 -17.20 16.33 8.30
N VAL A 169 -18.54 16.30 8.29
CA VAL A 169 -19.33 15.17 7.76
C VAL A 169 -19.20 15.04 6.23
N ALA A 170 -18.75 16.10 5.55
CA ALA A 170 -18.51 16.10 4.11
C ALA A 170 -17.02 15.85 3.82
N VAL A 171 -16.73 14.75 3.12
CA VAL A 171 -15.45 14.52 2.45
C VAL A 171 -15.29 15.62 1.38
N PRO A 172 -14.19 16.39 1.36
CA PRO A 172 -13.93 17.42 0.34
C PRO A 172 -13.86 16.89 -1.10
#